data_AF-A0A923W7V2-F1
#
_entry.id   AF-A0A923W7V2-F1
#
_cell.length_a   1.000
_cell.length_b   1.000
_cell.length_c   1.000
_cell.angle_alpha   90.00
_cell.angle_beta   90.00
_cell.angle_gamma   90.00
#
_symmetry.space_group_name_H-M   'P 1'
#
loop_
_entity.id
_entity.type
_entity.pdbx_description
1 polymer ?
#
loop_
_entity_poly.entity_id
_entity_poly.type
_entity_poly.pdbx_seq_one_letter_code
_entity_poly.pdbx_strand_id
1 'polypeptide(L)'
;LYQPRAYSPGSIMPAYPYLFTVKDAKEAEKEGEQVVVLPPAYAPDVGQVVVPSPEALDLVKYLQALNHTYPVLPSNPQPPGVKP
;
A
#
# COMPACT_ATOMS: atom_id res chain seq x y z
N LEU A 1 2.59 6.06 -1.05
CA LEU A 1 2.43 6.37 -2.48
C LEU A 1 2.05 7.84 -2.68
N TYR A 2 0.85 8.26 -2.28
CA TYR A 2 0.43 9.65 -2.38
C TYR A 2 1.34 10.62 -1.62
N GLN A 3 1.51 10.40 -0.30
CA GLN A 3 2.39 11.21 0.54
C GLN A 3 3.18 10.32 1.53
N PRO A 4 4.33 9.74 1.13
CA PRO A 4 5.10 8.82 1.98
C PRO A 4 5.50 9.41 3.33
N ARG A 5 5.84 10.71 3.36
CA ARG A 5 6.30 11.42 4.56
C ARG A 5 5.20 11.65 5.61
N ALA A 6 3.93 11.52 5.22
CA ALA A 6 2.81 11.59 6.16
C ALA A 6 2.81 10.39 7.13
N TYR A 7 3.34 9.25 6.69
CA TYR A 7 3.37 8.01 7.47
C TYR A 7 4.77 7.63 7.95
N SER A 8 5.79 8.03 7.20
CA SER A 8 7.20 7.83 7.56
C SER A 8 7.95 9.15 7.37
N PRO A 9 8.06 10.00 8.41
CA PRO A 9 8.63 11.34 8.31
C PRO A 9 10.05 11.39 7.72
N GLY A 10 10.86 10.37 7.96
CA GLY A 10 12.22 10.23 7.43
C GLY A 10 12.32 9.58 6.05
N SER A 11 11.20 9.30 5.39
CA SER A 11 11.19 8.59 4.10
C SER A 11 11.77 9.46 2.97
N ILE A 12 12.78 8.92 2.28
CA ILE A 12 13.33 9.46 1.03
C ILE A 12 12.53 9.05 -0.21
N MET A 13 11.51 8.19 -0.07
CA MET A 13 10.63 7.78 -1.17
C MET A 13 9.98 9.02 -1.82
N PRO A 14 10.07 9.15 -3.15
CA PRO A 14 9.33 10.18 -3.87
C PRO A 14 7.82 10.01 -3.69
N ALA A 15 7.09 11.13 -3.69
CA ALA A 15 5.64 11.11 -3.79
C ALA A 15 5.23 10.75 -5.22
N TYR A 16 4.16 9.97 -5.37
CA TYR A 16 3.56 9.60 -6.65
C TYR A 16 2.15 10.18 -6.79
N PRO A 17 1.97 11.52 -6.72
CA PRO A 17 0.65 12.14 -6.69
C PRO A 17 -0.13 11.95 -7.99
N TYR A 18 0.55 11.74 -9.12
CA TYR A 18 -0.07 11.53 -10.43
C TYR A 18 -0.89 10.23 -10.52
N LEU A 19 -0.71 9.31 -9.58
CA LEU A 19 -1.51 8.09 -9.45
C LEU A 19 -2.82 8.32 -8.65
N PHE A 20 -3.10 9.55 -8.23
CA PHE A 20 -4.24 9.87 -7.38
C PHE A 20 -4.96 11.11 -7.88
N THR A 21 -6.25 11.16 -7.60
CA THR A 21 -7.13 12.27 -7.96
C THR A 21 -7.75 12.83 -6.69
N VAL A 22 -7.79 14.16 -6.58
CA VAL A 22 -8.51 14.84 -5.50
C VAL A 22 -9.90 15.20 -6.03
N LYS A 23 -10.95 14.79 -5.32
CA LYS A 23 -12.34 15.11 -5.69
C LYS A 23 -13.23 15.22 -4.47
N ASP A 24 -14.48 15.62 -4.68
CA ASP A 24 -15.45 15.81 -3.61
C ASP A 24 -15.73 14.49 -2.87
N ALA A 25 -15.78 14.55 -1.54
CA ALA A 25 -16.02 13.40 -0.68
C ALA A 25 -17.35 12.70 -0.99
N LYS A 26 -18.40 13.47 -1.29
CA LYS A 26 -19.74 12.92 -1.58
C LYS A 26 -19.78 12.25 -2.95
N GLU A 27 -18.99 12.72 -3.91
CA GLU A 27 -18.88 12.09 -5.22
C GLU A 27 -18.15 10.75 -5.12
N ALA A 28 -17.00 10.72 -4.44
CA ALA A 28 -16.25 9.48 -4.20
C ALA A 28 -17.06 8.43 -3.41
N GLU A 29 -17.85 8.87 -2.41
CA GLU A 29 -18.72 7.98 -1.64
C GLU A 29 -19.86 7.40 -2.49
N LYS A 30 -20.48 8.21 -3.36
CA LYS A 30 -21.52 7.73 -4.29
C LYS A 30 -20.99 6.73 -5.31
N GLU A 31 -19.76 6.93 -5.77
CA GLU A 31 -19.08 6.04 -6.72
C GLU A 31 -18.51 4.78 -6.03
N GLY A 32 -18.58 4.72 -4.69
CA GLY A 32 -18.10 3.58 -3.90
C GLY A 32 -16.59 3.41 -3.94
N GLU A 33 -15.86 4.51 -4.09
CA GLU A 33 -14.42 4.46 -4.29
C GLU A 33 -13.62 4.37 -2.99
N GLN A 34 -12.41 3.83 -3.12
CA GLN A 34 -11.53 3.63 -1.97
C GLN A 34 -10.76 4.91 -1.63
N VAL A 35 -11.20 5.62 -0.60
CA VAL A 35 -10.52 6.84 -0.14
C VAL A 35 -9.19 6.52 0.56
N VAL A 36 -8.15 7.29 0.25
CA VAL A 36 -6.87 7.26 0.96
C VAL A 36 -7.02 8.02 2.27
N VAL A 37 -6.82 7.31 3.38
CA VAL A 37 -6.72 7.95 4.69
C VAL A 37 -5.42 8.76 4.73
N LEU A 38 -5.49 10.01 5.20
CA LEU A 38 -4.34 10.89 5.36
C LEU A 38 -4.41 11.56 6.74
N PRO A 39 -3.27 11.77 7.43
CA PRO A 39 -3.25 12.60 8.62
C PRO A 39 -3.76 14.01 8.31
N PRO A 40 -4.43 14.71 9.25
CA PRO A 40 -5.04 16.02 8.99
C PRO A 40 -4.09 17.07 8.41
N ALA A 41 -2.80 17.01 8.77
CA ALA A 41 -1.77 17.92 8.26
C ALA A 41 -1.46 17.75 6.75
N TYR A 42 -1.87 16.64 6.15
CA TYR A 42 -1.66 16.29 4.74
C TYR A 42 -2.97 16.00 4.01
N ALA A 43 -4.11 16.24 4.67
CA ALA A 43 -5.42 16.09 4.06
C ALA A 43 -5.61 17.19 3.00
N PRO A 44 -6.37 16.90 1.93
CA PRO A 44 -6.78 17.91 0.95
C PRO A 44 -7.77 18.91 1.58
N ASP A 45 -8.24 19.87 0.79
CA ASP A 45 -9.16 20.91 1.24
C ASP A 45 -10.43 20.33 1.88
N VAL A 46 -11.09 21.14 2.72
CA VAL A 46 -12.30 20.72 3.45
C VAL A 46 -13.37 20.21 2.47
N GLY A 47 -13.82 18.98 2.66
CA GLY A 47 -14.82 18.33 1.82
C GLY A 47 -14.24 17.56 0.63
N GLN A 48 -12.93 17.54 0.45
CA GLN A 48 -12.25 16.75 -0.57
C GLN A 48 -11.64 15.47 0.00
N VAL A 49 -11.47 14.49 -0.87
CA VAL A 49 -10.81 13.22 -0.59
C VAL A 49 -9.83 12.86 -1.70
N VAL A 50 -8.82 12.09 -1.34
CA VAL A 50 -7.84 11.56 -2.28
C VAL A 50 -8.25 10.16 -2.67
N VAL A 51 -8.43 9.93 -3.97
CA VAL A 51 -8.85 8.66 -4.55
C VAL A 51 -7.72 8.11 -5.43
N PRO A 52 -7.35 6.83 -5.30
CA PRO A 52 -6.38 6.17 -6.15
C PRO A 52 -6.95 5.93 -7.56
N SER A 53 -6.11 6.10 -8.59
CA SER A 53 -6.42 5.62 -9.93
C SER A 53 -6.39 4.08 -9.99
N PRO A 54 -6.96 3.46 -11.05
CA PRO A 54 -6.83 2.03 -11.28
C PRO A 54 -5.36 1.55 -11.29
N GLU A 55 -4.48 2.34 -11.89
CA GLU A 55 -3.03 2.06 -11.94
C GLU A 55 -2.40 2.05 -10.55
N ALA A 56 -2.84 2.93 -9.65
CA ALA A 56 -2.38 2.96 -8.26
C ALA A 56 -2.82 1.70 -7.51
N LEU A 57 -4.07 1.26 -7.71
CA LEU A 57 -4.59 0.04 -7.11
C LEU A 57 -3.84 -1.19 -7.61
N ASP A 58 -3.54 -1.26 -8.91
CA ASP A 58 -2.80 -2.37 -9.49
C ASP A 58 -1.34 -2.39 -9.05
N LEU A 59 -0.70 -1.22 -8.88
CA LEU A 59 0.62 -1.12 -8.25
C LEU A 59 0.59 -1.65 -6.81
N VAL A 60 -0.42 -1.29 -6.02
CA VAL A 60 -0.55 -1.80 -4.64
C VAL A 60 -0.73 -3.32 -4.64
N LYS A 61 -1.60 -3.86 -5.52
CA LYS A 61 -1.77 -5.32 -5.67
C LYS A 61 -0.47 -6.01 -6.03
N TYR A 62 0.30 -5.45 -6.96
CA TYR A 62 1.61 -5.96 -7.34
C TYR A 62 2.56 -5.98 -6.13
N LEU A 63 2.68 -4.87 -5.40
CA LEU A 63 3.53 -4.79 -4.21
C LEU A 63 3.11 -5.78 -3.12
N GLN A 64 1.80 -6.01 -2.93
CA GLN A 64 1.29 -7.03 -2.00
C GLN A 64 1.62 -8.45 -2.46
N ALA A 65 1.57 -8.72 -3.76
CA ALA A 65 1.89 -10.02 -4.34
C ALA A 65 3.38 -10.39 -4.19
N LEU A 66 4.29 -9.43 -4.04
CA LEU A 66 5.73 -9.67 -3.79
C LEU A 66 6.01 -10.33 -2.44
N ASN A 67 5.02 -10.48 -1.57
CA ASN A 67 5.18 -11.21 -0.33
C ASN A 67 5.26 -12.73 -0.59
N HIS A 68 6.48 -13.19 -0.88
CA HIS A 68 6.81 -14.59 -1.11
C HIS A 68 7.25 -15.30 0.19
N THR A 69 6.56 -15.03 1.29
CA THR A 69 6.80 -15.73 2.55
C THR A 69 6.17 -17.12 2.47
N TYR A 70 7.00 -18.15 2.32
CA TYR A 70 6.57 -19.55 2.30
C TYR A 70 7.17 -20.32 3.47
N PRO A 71 6.49 -21.35 3.98
CA PRO A 71 7.08 -22.26 4.95
C PRO A 71 8.29 -22.95 4.34
N VAL A 72 9.37 -23.06 5.12
CA VAL A 72 10.53 -23.86 4.72
C VAL A 72 10.10 -25.32 4.60
N LEU A 73 10.56 -25.99 3.54
CA LEU A 73 10.37 -27.43 3.40
C LEU A 73 11.01 -28.13 4.62
N PRO A 74 10.38 -29.17 5.18
CA PRO A 74 10.99 -29.95 6.24
C PRO A 74 12.33 -30.50 5.74
N SER A 75 13.34 -30.52 6.61
CA SER A 75 14.61 -31.15 6.29
C SER A 75 14.38 -32.59 5.86
N ASN A 76 15.08 -33.05 4.81
CA ASN A 76 15.05 -34.47 4.43
C ASN A 76 15.31 -35.33 5.67
N PRO A 77 14.58 -36.45 5.85
CA PRO A 77 14.82 -37.34 6.98
C PRO A 77 16.29 -37.74 6.98
N GLN A 78 16.99 -37.42 8.07
CA GLN A 78 18.37 -37.85 8.23
C GLN A 78 18.40 -39.39 8.23
N PRO A 79 19.30 -40.02 7.46
CA PRO A 79 19.48 -41.45 7.56
C PRO A 79 19.86 -41.81 9.00
N PRO A 80 19.31 -42.90 9.56
CA PRO A 80 19.56 -43.28 10.95
C PRO A 80 21.06 -43.54 11.15
N GLY A 81 21.72 -42.74 12.00
CA GLY A 81 23.06 -43.04 12.50
C GLY A 81 24.13 -41.94 12.47
N VAL A 82 23.84 -40.73 11.98
CA VAL A 82 24.85 -39.65 11.97
C VAL A 82 24.59 -38.67 13.12
N LYS A 83 25.34 -38.81 14.21
CA LYS A 83 25.47 -37.76 15.24
C LYS A 83 26.42 -36.65 14.75
N PRO A 84 26.25 -35.40 15.24
CA PRO A 84 27.17 -34.30 14.92
C PRO A 84 28.60 -34.56 15.43
#